data_AF-A0A839TFJ0-F1
#
_entry.id   AF-A0A839TFJ0-F1
#
_cell.length_a   1.000
_cell.length_b   1.000
_cell.length_c   1.000
_cell.angle_alpha   90.00
_cell.angle_beta   90.00
_cell.angle_gamma   90.00
#
_symmetry.space_group_name_H-M   'P 1'
#
loop_
_entity.id
_entity.type
_entity.pdbx_description
1 polymer ?
#
loop_
_entity_poly.entity_id
_entity_poly.type
_entity_poly.pdbx_seq_one_letter_code
_entity_poly.pdbx_strand_id
1 'polypeptide(L)'
;MHVKSRKAVLPIGEQVEVIPRSLTMHAAGILASEGIDSALDVYKSGSARRSKLGYVPYESDFSFRSIAGRLLQGGEPDGAAAIIDLALALDPDDEELCLMKDQLADSIARS
;
A
#
# COMPACT_ATOMS: atom_id res chain seq x y z
N MET A 1 -48.45 16.45 -8.29
CA MET A 1 -47.08 16.69 -7.80
C MET A 1 -46.80 15.66 -6.73
N HIS A 2 -45.81 14.79 -6.90
CA HIS A 2 -45.04 14.15 -5.82
C HIS A 2 -43.69 13.72 -6.43
N VAL A 3 -42.67 13.86 -5.60
CA VAL A 3 -41.29 14.20 -5.97
C VAL A 3 -40.50 13.00 -6.50
N LYS A 4 -39.67 13.27 -7.52
CA LYS A 4 -38.64 12.36 -8.06
C LYS A 4 -37.75 11.80 -6.95
N SER A 5 -37.79 10.49 -6.72
CA SER A 5 -36.67 9.78 -6.11
C SER A 5 -35.55 9.68 -7.15
N ARG A 6 -34.62 10.65 -7.13
CA ARG A 6 -33.33 10.49 -7.82
C ARG A 6 -32.50 9.51 -6.99
N LYS A 7 -32.54 8.21 -7.32
CA LYS A 7 -31.45 7.31 -6.96
C LYS A 7 -30.36 7.47 -8.01
N ALA A 8 -29.29 8.16 -7.64
CA ALA A 8 -28.02 8.11 -8.35
C ALA A 8 -26.91 8.35 -7.33
N VAL A 9 -26.09 7.32 -7.07
CA VAL A 9 -24.62 7.31 -7.14
C VAL A 9 -24.17 5.83 -7.27
N LEU A 10 -23.36 5.53 -8.29
CA LEU A 10 -22.63 4.28 -8.61
C LEU A 10 -21.21 4.34 -7.97
N PRO A 11 -20.28 3.35 -8.10
CA PRO A 11 -20.33 1.89 -8.17
C PRO A 11 -19.42 1.20 -7.09
N ILE A 12 -19.64 -0.10 -6.80
CA ILE A 12 -18.79 -1.02 -6.00
C ILE A 12 -18.53 -0.58 -4.55
N GLY A 13 -19.45 -0.99 -3.65
CA GLY A 13 -19.33 -0.82 -2.20
C GLY A 13 -18.96 -2.14 -1.53
N GLU A 14 -17.87 -2.77 -1.95
CA GLU A 14 -17.34 -3.91 -1.21
C GLU A 14 -16.52 -3.38 -0.03
N GLN A 15 -16.98 -3.70 1.17
CA GLN A 15 -16.20 -3.47 2.37
C GLN A 15 -15.18 -4.59 2.47
N VAL A 16 -13.91 -4.23 2.38
CA VAL A 16 -12.80 -5.16 2.55
C VAL A 16 -12.14 -4.91 3.89
N GLU A 17 -11.38 -5.89 4.36
CA GLU A 17 -10.54 -5.70 5.52
C GLU A 17 -9.42 -4.71 5.18
N VAL A 18 -9.34 -3.61 5.94
CA VAL A 18 -8.36 -2.54 5.72
C VAL A 18 -7.42 -2.40 6.91
N ILE A 19 -6.16 -2.16 6.59
CA ILE A 19 -5.13 -1.81 7.57
C ILE A 19 -5.15 -0.28 7.76
N PRO A 20 -5.12 0.23 9.01
CA PRO A 20 -5.09 1.67 9.22
C PRO A 20 -3.84 2.31 8.60
N ARG A 21 -4.04 3.42 7.87
CA ARG A 21 -2.96 4.25 7.32
C ARG A 21 -1.82 4.52 8.31
N SER A 22 -2.15 4.82 9.56
CA SER A 22 -1.15 5.13 10.59
C SER A 22 -0.20 3.95 10.84
N LEU A 23 -0.67 2.71 10.67
CA LEU A 23 0.17 1.52 10.81
C LEU A 23 1.10 1.36 9.60
N THR A 24 0.58 1.50 8.37
CA THR A 24 1.41 1.41 7.16
C THR A 24 2.50 2.48 7.13
N MET A 25 2.15 3.72 7.46
CA MET A 25 3.12 4.81 7.57
C MET A 25 4.14 4.60 8.70
N HIS A 26 3.73 4.02 9.83
CA HIS A 26 4.63 3.71 10.92
C HIS A 26 5.63 2.61 10.55
N ALA A 27 5.16 1.53 9.92
CA ALA A 27 6.02 0.47 9.42
C ALA A 27 7.01 0.98 8.35
N ALA A 28 6.56 1.86 7.45
CA ALA A 28 7.45 2.54 6.50
C ALA A 28 8.52 3.41 7.20
N GLY A 29 8.17 4.06 8.30
CA GLY A 29 9.13 4.81 9.12
C GLY A 29 10.18 3.91 9.77
N ILE A 30 9.75 2.77 10.35
CA ILE A 30 10.66 1.77 10.93
C ILE A 30 11.55 1.14 9.87
N LEU A 31 11.02 0.87 8.68
CA LEU A 31 11.81 0.38 7.55
C LEU A 31 12.99 1.31 7.25
N ALA A 32 12.75 2.62 7.25
CA ALA A 32 13.78 3.62 6.99
C ALA A 32 14.84 3.71 8.11
N SER A 33 14.51 3.36 9.36
CA SER A 33 15.42 3.50 10.51
C SER A 33 16.09 2.20 10.97
N GLU A 34 15.39 1.08 10.86
CA GLU A 34 15.73 -0.19 11.51
C GLU A 34 15.73 -1.38 10.53
N GLY A 35 15.17 -1.21 9.33
CA GLY A 35 15.17 -2.23 8.29
C GLY A 35 13.92 -3.10 8.25
N ILE A 36 13.94 -4.06 7.32
CA ILE A 36 12.76 -4.82 6.90
C ILE A 36 12.19 -5.73 7.99
N ASP A 37 13.05 -6.41 8.76
CA ASP A 37 12.62 -7.37 9.78
C ASP A 37 11.84 -6.69 10.91
N SER A 38 12.33 -5.55 11.42
CA SER A 38 11.64 -4.74 12.43
C SER A 38 10.32 -4.18 11.92
N ALA A 39 10.28 -3.69 10.67
CA ALA A 39 9.06 -3.17 10.06
C ALA A 39 8.00 -4.26 9.90
N LEU A 40 8.42 -5.47 9.52
CA LEU A 40 7.56 -6.65 9.35
C LEU A 40 6.92 -7.07 10.68
N ASP A 41 7.71 -7.14 11.76
CA ASP A 41 7.23 -7.53 13.09
C ASP A 41 6.17 -6.54 13.63
N VAL A 42 6.43 -5.25 13.52
CA VAL A 42 5.47 -4.20 13.93
C VAL A 42 4.22 -4.22 13.06
N TYR A 43 4.35 -4.44 11.75
CA TYR A 43 3.19 -4.51 10.86
C TYR A 43 2.32 -5.73 11.16
N LYS A 44 2.91 -6.93 11.30
CA LYS A 44 2.18 -8.18 11.60
C LYS A 44 1.51 -8.15 12.97
N SER A 45 2.21 -7.68 14.00
CA SER A 45 1.64 -7.54 15.35
C SER A 45 0.54 -6.46 15.40
N GLY A 46 0.71 -5.38 14.62
CA GLY A 46 -0.25 -4.30 14.53
C GLY A 46 -1.50 -4.65 13.71
N SER A 47 -1.36 -5.38 12.61
CA SER A 47 -2.43 -5.70 11.67
C SER A 47 -3.50 -6.56 12.32
N ALA A 48 -3.09 -7.64 13.00
CA ALA A 48 -3.99 -8.58 13.68
C ALA A 48 -4.88 -7.90 14.74
N ARG A 49 -4.43 -6.77 15.31
CA ARG A 49 -5.13 -6.04 16.36
C ARG A 49 -5.93 -4.84 15.84
N ARG A 50 -5.59 -4.32 14.66
CA ARG A 50 -6.06 -3.00 14.19
C ARG A 50 -6.77 -3.04 12.84
N SER A 51 -6.91 -4.22 12.22
CA SER A 51 -7.71 -4.35 11.01
C SER A 51 -9.19 -4.04 11.28
N LYS A 52 -9.86 -3.46 10.28
CA LYS A 52 -11.30 -3.16 10.33
C LYS A 52 -11.89 -3.26 8.94
N LEU A 53 -13.20 -3.45 8.82
CA LEU A 53 -13.89 -3.29 7.54
C LEU A 53 -13.91 -1.81 7.14
N GLY A 54 -13.57 -1.52 5.90
CA GLY A 54 -13.51 -0.15 5.39
C GLY A 54 -13.58 -0.06 3.89
N TYR A 55 -13.73 1.17 3.41
CA TYR A 55 -13.63 1.52 2.00
C TYR A 55 -12.30 2.22 1.75
N VAL A 56 -11.58 1.82 0.70
CA VAL A 56 -10.29 2.42 0.33
C VAL A 56 -10.47 3.17 -1.00
N PRO A 57 -10.56 4.50 -0.98
CA PRO A 57 -10.55 5.30 -2.20
C PRO A 57 -9.16 5.21 -2.85
N TYR A 58 -9.10 4.89 -4.14
CA TYR A 58 -7.86 4.75 -4.92
C TYR A 58 -6.88 5.94 -4.75
N GLU A 59 -7.40 7.17 -4.70
CA GLU A 59 -6.57 8.40 -4.61
C GLU A 59 -5.99 8.69 -3.22
N SER A 60 -6.50 8.01 -2.19
CA SER A 60 -6.10 8.19 -0.79
C SER A 60 -5.61 6.89 -0.14
N ASP A 61 -5.30 5.89 -0.96
CA ASP A 61 -4.76 4.65 -0.46
C ASP A 61 -3.33 4.90 0.04
N PHE A 62 -3.09 4.61 1.31
CA PHE A 62 -1.76 4.67 1.93
C PHE A 62 -1.23 3.25 2.12
N SER A 63 -1.49 2.40 1.13
CA SER A 63 -0.87 1.11 0.94
C SER A 63 0.62 1.25 0.65
N PHE A 64 1.37 0.18 0.86
CA PHE A 64 2.78 0.11 0.47
C PHE A 64 2.96 0.41 -1.02
N ARG A 65 2.04 -0.06 -1.87
CA ARG A 65 2.03 0.24 -3.31
C ARG A 65 1.99 1.74 -3.60
N SER A 66 1.10 2.47 -2.94
CA SER A 66 0.96 3.92 -3.13
C SER A 66 2.16 4.70 -2.60
N ILE A 67 2.79 4.23 -1.51
CA ILE A 67 4.03 4.81 -0.99
C ILE A 67 5.19 4.58 -1.97
N ALA A 68 5.38 3.34 -2.45
CA ALA A 68 6.39 3.01 -3.44
C ALA A 68 6.21 3.82 -4.73
N GLY A 69 4.98 3.94 -5.24
CA GLY A 69 4.68 4.74 -6.43
C GLY A 69 5.05 6.22 -6.27
N ARG A 70 4.80 6.81 -5.08
CA ARG A 70 5.21 8.20 -4.79
C ARG A 70 6.73 8.37 -4.73
N LEU A 71 7.44 7.42 -4.15
CA LEU A 71 8.91 7.44 -4.09
C LEU A 71 9.51 7.33 -5.50
N LEU A 72 8.97 6.46 -6.35
CA LEU A 72 9.38 6.38 -7.76
C LEU A 72 9.15 7.70 -8.51
N GLN A 73 7.98 8.33 -8.33
CA GLN A 73 7.68 9.64 -8.92
C GLN A 73 8.60 10.76 -8.38
N GLY A 74 9.05 10.62 -7.12
CA GLY A 74 9.99 11.53 -6.47
C GLY A 74 11.46 11.30 -6.83
N GLY A 75 11.77 10.27 -7.61
CA GLY A 75 13.16 9.93 -7.96
C GLY A 75 13.92 9.24 -6.82
N GLU A 76 13.22 8.54 -5.93
CA GLU A 76 13.79 7.78 -4.80
C GLU A 76 13.64 6.26 -5.05
N PRO A 77 14.36 5.68 -6.04
CA PRO A 77 14.20 4.28 -6.43
C PRO A 77 14.60 3.30 -5.33
N ASP A 78 15.63 3.60 -4.54
CA ASP A 78 16.08 2.74 -3.43
C ASP A 78 15.03 2.66 -2.32
N GLY A 79 14.41 3.80 -1.99
CA GLY A 79 13.31 3.86 -1.04
C GLY A 79 12.09 3.10 -1.55
N ALA A 80 11.78 3.22 -2.84
CA ALA A 80 10.72 2.46 -3.47
C ALA A 80 10.98 0.94 -3.43
N ALA A 81 12.22 0.51 -3.73
CA ALA A 81 12.62 -0.89 -3.65
C ALA A 81 12.41 -1.46 -2.24
N ALA A 82 12.87 -0.73 -1.21
CA ALA A 82 12.70 -1.15 0.17
C ALA A 82 11.22 -1.31 0.58
N ILE A 83 10.36 -0.41 0.12
CA ILE A 83 8.91 -0.49 0.39
C ILE A 83 8.29 -1.67 -0.34
N ILE A 84 8.68 -1.92 -1.60
CA ILE A 84 8.20 -3.06 -2.39
C ILE A 84 8.65 -4.38 -1.75
N ASP A 85 9.91 -4.48 -1.31
CA ASP A 85 10.43 -5.66 -0.63
C ASP A 85 9.68 -5.94 0.68
N LEU A 86 9.40 -4.90 1.48
CA LEU A 86 8.56 -5.05 2.67
C LEU A 86 7.14 -5.54 2.32
N ALA A 87 6.55 -5.00 1.25
CA ALA A 87 5.21 -5.37 0.82
C ALA A 87 5.14 -6.84 0.35
N LEU A 88 6.11 -7.29 -0.45
CA LEU A 88 6.22 -8.67 -0.91
C LEU A 88 6.59 -9.65 0.22
N ALA A 89 7.29 -9.20 1.26
CA ALA A 89 7.51 -10.02 2.45
C ALA A 89 6.22 -10.26 3.27
N LEU A 90 5.21 -9.40 3.10
CA LEU A 90 3.89 -9.53 3.72
C LEU A 90 2.92 -10.31 2.85
N ASP A 91 2.95 -10.07 1.53
CA ASP A 91 2.15 -10.75 0.52
C ASP A 91 3.02 -11.14 -0.68
N PRO A 92 3.66 -12.33 -0.65
CA PRO A 92 4.57 -12.75 -1.71
C PRO A 92 3.91 -13.01 -3.06
N ASP A 93 2.60 -13.22 -3.07
CA ASP A 93 1.84 -13.62 -4.26
C ASP A 93 1.17 -12.41 -4.95
N ASP A 94 1.41 -11.18 -4.49
CA ASP A 94 0.87 -9.95 -5.10
C ASP A 94 1.53 -9.69 -6.46
N GLU A 95 0.80 -10.01 -7.53
CA GLU A 95 1.24 -9.87 -8.92
C GLU A 95 1.60 -8.41 -9.29
N GLU A 96 0.89 -7.42 -8.74
CA GLU A 96 1.14 -6.02 -9.05
C GLU A 96 2.42 -5.52 -8.38
N LEU A 97 2.69 -5.94 -7.15
CA LEU A 97 3.95 -5.65 -6.45
C LEU A 97 5.14 -6.34 -7.12
N CYS A 98 4.96 -7.59 -7.57
CA CYS A 98 5.97 -8.31 -8.36
C CYS A 98 6.29 -7.54 -9.65
N LEU A 99 5.26 -7.10 -10.38
CA LEU A 99 5.43 -6.31 -11.59
C LEU A 99 6.15 -4.98 -11.32
N MET A 100 5.81 -4.29 -10.23
CA MET A 100 6.51 -3.04 -9.84
C MET A 100 7.99 -3.29 -9.53
N LYS A 101 8.31 -4.41 -8.88
CA LYS A 101 9.69 -4.81 -8.58
C LYS A 101 10.49 -5.06 -9.86
N ASP A 102 9.92 -5.79 -10.80
CA ASP A 102 10.55 -6.10 -12.09
C ASP A 102 10.79 -4.82 -12.90
N GLN A 103 9.79 -3.92 -12.96
CA GLN A 103 9.93 -2.63 -13.64
C GLN A 103 11.04 -1.76 -13.04
N LEU A 104 11.19 -1.77 -11.72
CA LEU A 104 12.24 -1.06 -11.02
C LEU A 104 13.62 -1.65 -11.34
N ALA A 105 13.76 -2.98 -11.30
CA ALA A 105 14.99 -3.67 -11.67
C ALA A 105 15.40 -3.37 -13.12
N ASP A 106 14.45 -3.39 -14.05
CA ASP A 106 14.66 -3.05 -15.46
C ASP A 106 15.04 -1.58 -15.67
N SER A 107 14.55 -0.67 -14.83
CA SER A 107 14.88 0.76 -14.89
C SER A 107 16.32 1.02 -14.40
N ILE A 108 16.73 0.31 -13.35
CA ILE A 108 18.10 0.39 -12.81
C ILE A 108 19.09 -0.21 -13.80
N ALA A 109 18.78 -1.36 -14.42
CA ALA A 109 19.65 -2.02 -15.39
C ALA A 109 19.89 -1.22 -16.68
N ARG A 110 19.03 -0.24 -16.99
CA ARG A 110 19.10 0.60 -18.19
C ARG A 110 19.68 2.00 -17.95
N SER A 111 19.96 2.37 -16.70
CA SER A 111 20.57 3.64 -16.30
C SER A 111 22.08 3.53 -16.19
#